data_AF-A0A7Y1Z437-F1
#
_entry.id   AF-A0A7Y1Z437-F1
#
_cell.length_a   1.000
_cell.length_b   1.000
_cell.length_c   1.000
_cell.angle_alpha   90.00
_cell.angle_beta   90.00
_cell.angle_gamma   90.00
#
_symmetry.space_group_name_H-M   'P 1'
#
loop_
_entity.id
_entity.type
_entity.pdbx_description
1 polymer ?
#
loop_
_entity_poly.entity_id
_entity_poly.type
_entity_poly.pdbx_seq_one_letter_code
_entity_poly.pdbx_strand_id
1 'polypeptide(L)' 'MAKEFKINPNIQEAETLPAEFYRSAEIFDAIKEKVFLKTWQWVGDENLVPFTETV' A
#
# COMPACT_ATOMS: atom_id res chain seq x y z
N MET A 1 -19.74 -3.07 4.58
CA MET A 1 -19.78 -1.63 4.23
C MET A 1 -18.35 -1.11 4.27
N ALA A 2 -17.93 -0.24 3.35
CA ALA A 2 -16.58 0.29 3.38
C ALA A 2 -16.41 1.18 4.62
N LYS A 3 -15.38 0.93 5.42
CA LYS A 3 -15.05 1.75 6.58
C LYS A 3 -14.47 3.08 6.09
N GLU A 4 -15.07 4.18 6.51
CA GLU A 4 -14.57 5.52 6.18
C GLU A 4 -13.52 5.97 7.19
N PHE A 5 -12.37 6.42 6.68
CA PHE A 5 -11.33 7.06 7.48
C PHE A 5 -11.44 8.57 7.32
N LYS A 6 -11.40 9.32 8.42
CA LYS A 6 -11.37 10.77 8.37
C LYS A 6 -9.98 11.23 7.94
N ILE A 7 -9.89 11.86 6.76
CA ILE A 7 -8.66 12.49 6.28
C ILE A 7 -8.87 14.01 6.34
N ASN A 8 -8.11 14.71 7.19
CA ASN A 8 -8.19 16.16 7.23
C ASN A 8 -7.44 16.73 6.01
N PRO A 9 -8.10 17.52 5.14
CA PRO A 9 -7.42 18.15 4.00
C PRO A 9 -6.37 19.18 4.44
N ASN A 10 -6.51 19.77 5.64
CA ASN A 10 -5.48 20.62 6.23
C ASN A 10 -4.44 19.75 6.94
N ILE A 11 -3.23 19.66 6.38
CA ILE A 11 -2.14 18.86 6.96
C ILE A 11 -1.72 19.34 8.36
N GLN A 12 -1.95 20.62 8.70
CA GLN A 12 -1.64 21.16 10.03
C GLN A 12 -2.59 20.63 11.12
N GLU A 13 -3.75 20.14 10.72
CA GLU A 13 -4.79 19.59 11.59
C GLU A 13 -5.00 18.08 11.33
N ALA A 14 -4.15 17.48 10.51
CA ALA A 14 -4.21 16.05 10.20
C ALA A 14 -3.59 15.23 11.32
N GLU A 15 -4.17 14.06 11.56
CA GLU A 15 -3.68 13.09 12.52
C GLU A 15 -3.41 11.76 11.81
N THR A 16 -2.66 10.88 12.49
CA THR A 16 -2.47 9.52 12.02
C THR A 16 -3.80 8.76 12.02
N LEU A 17 -3.92 7.77 11.14
CA LEU A 17 -5.11 6.93 11.09
C LEU A 17 -5.31 6.16 12.42
N PRO A 18 -6.56 5.78 12.76
CA PRO A 18 -6.83 4.98 13.95
C PRO A 18 -6.00 3.68 13.97
N ALA A 19 -5.60 3.22 15.16
CA ALA A 19 -4.73 2.06 15.33
C ALA A 19 -5.22 0.79 14.61
N GLU A 20 -6.53 0.65 14.45
CA GLU A 20 -7.15 -0.45 13.71
C GLU A 20 -6.72 -0.52 12.24
N PHE A 21 -6.47 0.61 11.59
CA PHE A 21 -6.01 0.66 10.20
C PHE A 21 -4.75 -0.18 9.97
N TYR A 22 -3.85 -0.16 10.96
CA TYR A 22 -2.56 -0.85 10.89
C TYR A 22 -2.61 -2.31 11.37
N ARG A 23 -3.69 -2.72 12.04
CA ARG A 23 -3.77 -4.02 12.75
C ARG A 23 -4.87 -4.94 12.22
N SER A 24 -5.84 -4.41 11.48
CA SER A 24 -6.96 -5.21 10.96
C SER A 24 -6.54 -5.98 9.71
N ALA A 25 -6.78 -7.30 9.73
CA ALA A 25 -6.58 -8.16 8.56
C ALA A 25 -7.50 -7.78 7.40
N GLU A 26 -8.75 -7.40 7.68
CA GLU A 26 -9.73 -6.97 6.66
C GLU A 26 -9.25 -5.71 5.92
N ILE A 27 -8.69 -4.75 6.67
CA ILE A 27 -8.15 -3.52 6.08
C ILE A 27 -6.91 -3.83 5.24
N PHE A 28 -6.03 -4.72 5.73
CA PHE A 28 -4.86 -5.16 4.97
C PHE A 28 -5.24 -5.80 3.63
N ASP A 29 -6.20 -6.72 3.63
CA ASP A 29 -6.68 -7.37 2.40
C ASP A 29 -7.31 -6.35 1.45
N ALA A 30 -8.07 -5.38 1.97
CA ALA A 30 -8.62 -4.31 1.15
C ALA A 30 -7.52 -3.44 0.50
N ILE A 31 -6.44 -3.12 1.22
CA ILE A 31 -5.31 -2.36 0.67
C ILE A 31 -4.58 -3.18 -0.40
N LYS A 32 -4.34 -4.47 -0.15
CA LYS A 32 -3.75 -5.41 -1.11
C LYS A 32 -4.51 -5.39 -2.45
N GLU A 33 -5.83 -5.58 -2.39
CA GLU A 33 -6.67 -5.70 -3.59
C GLU A 33 -6.91 -4.36 -4.31
N LYS A 34 -7.08 -3.26 -3.57
CA LYS A 34 -7.48 -1.98 -4.15
C LYS A 34 -6.31 -1.08 -4.53
N VAL A 35 -5.17 -1.22 -3.86
CA VAL A 35 -3.99 -0.36 -4.07
C VAL A 35 -2.86 -1.16 -4.71
N PHE A 36 -2.33 -2.17 -4.01
CA PHE A 36 -1.12 -2.86 -4.46
C PHE A 36 -1.32 -3.59 -5.79
N LEU A 37 -2.41 -4.35 -5.95
CA LEU A 37 -2.72 -5.04 -7.21
C LEU A 37 -2.94 -4.10 -8.40
N LYS A 38 -3.23 -2.82 -8.16
CA LYS A 38 -3.59 -1.85 -9.20
C LYS A 38 -2.51 -0.81 -9.46
N THR A 39 -1.37 -0.91 -8.79
CA THR A 39 -0.28 0.07 -8.90
C THR A 39 1.02 -0.62 -9.24
N TRP A 40 1.89 0.09 -9.96
CA TRP A 40 3.24 -0.38 -10.24
C TRP A 40 4.03 -0.52 -8.94
N GLN A 41 4.56 -1.72 -8.69
CA GLN A 41 5.45 -1.98 -7.57
C GLN A 41 6.88 -1.97 -8.07
N TRP A 42 7.70 -1.10 -7.50
CA TRP A 42 9.13 -1.16 -7.74
C TRP A 42 9.71 -2.34 -6.96
N VAL A 43 10.31 -3.30 -7.68
CA VAL A 43 10.80 -4.56 -7.11
C VAL A 43 12.32 -4.60 -6.93
N GLY A 44 13.06 -3.65 -7.51
CA GLY A 44 14.52 -3.57 -7.39
C GLY A 44 15.18 -2.97 -8.63
N ASP A 45 16.49 -2.80 -8.53
CA ASP A 45 17.36 -2.44 -9.64
C ASP A 45 17.60 -3.65 -10.55
N GLU A 46 17.73 -3.42 -11.86
CA GLU A 46 17.91 -4.49 -12.85
C GLU A 46 19.21 -5.28 -12.66
N ASN A 47 20.26 -4.67 -12.11
CA ASN A 47 21.53 -5.35 -11.83
C ASN A 47 21.40 -6.42 -10.73
N LEU A 48 20.28 -6.42 -9.99
CA LEU A 48 19.97 -7.45 -9.00
C LEU A 48 19.29 -8.68 -9.62
N VAL A 49 18.90 -8.61 -10.90
CA VAL A 49 18.37 -9.76 -11.64
C VAL A 49 19.56 -10.57 -12.14
N PRO A 50 19.78 -11.81 -11.64
CA PRO A 50 20.84 -12.67 -12.16
C PRO A 50 20.61 -12.89 -13.65
N PHE A 51 21.65 -12.71 -14.46
CA PHE A 51 21.61 -12.82 -15.93
C PHE A 51 20.60 -13.87 -16.42
N THR A 52 19.59 -13.43 -17.17
CA THR A 52 18.76 -14.33 -17.98
C THR A 52 19.68 -15.12 -18.90
N GLU A 53 19.60 -16.46 -18.87
CA GLU A 53 20.31 -17.31 -19.81
C GLU A 53 20.06 -16.79 -21.23
N THR A 54 21.14 -16.42 -21.92
CA THR A 54 21.10 -16.06 -23.33
C THR A 54 20.73 -17.31 -24.14
N VAL A 55 19.52 -17.33 -24.69
CA VAL A 55 19.11 -18.27 -25.75
C VAL A 55 19.82 -17.98 -27.06
#